data_AF-A0AB39P760-F1
#
_entry.id   AF-A0AB39P760-F1
#
_cell.length_a   1.000
_cell.length_b   1.000
_cell.length_c   1.000
_cell.angle_alpha   90.00
_cell.angle_beta   90.00
_cell.angle_gamma   90.00
#
_symmetry.space_group_name_H-M   'P 1'
#
loop_
_entity.id
_entity.type
_entity.pdbx_description
1 polymer ?
#
loop_
_entity_poly.entity_id
_entity_poly.type
_entity_poly.pdbx_seq_one_letter_code
_entity_poly.pdbx_strand_id
1 'polypeptide(L)'
;MKRSLHFAVLLGMLCALVPVGSAAAAGDTACPGDFAARLDCWSGLIHEGTVEITLNDTVPFDSRHVDKGVAQKLYDNRGKLVVRVPKGKETGEGGTALLVLATGRLVDGGAQITRLHAPALDWLKQLRICDRKPDKPLCDQVADAPPKTRPLSGDELISQNHVANLATHLYVVSSGVPQDPQPSDTSANKGGATTGGNDGGKSKGGESNGINTTTWVIAGMSAVLLALLAAFVTAVRRSSHSSRAPAARSARPVRAAALAAPGVGALPAARARGADAPGADPRAADESTTRLLVAPAPRYGRQVGARTGPARTATVRTALHPQGYVELDRILYRAVWAEPGRPPPAPGSLVDVTDARERDSDVLYAFPPAAGRHAKGTR
;
A
#
# COMPACT_ATOMS: atom_id res chain seq x y z
N MET A 1 -26.29 -28.12 -26.23
CA MET A 1 -25.97 -27.85 -24.80
C MET A 1 -24.84 -28.75 -24.25
N LYS A 2 -23.78 -29.06 -25.02
CA LYS A 2 -22.66 -29.92 -24.56
C LYS A 2 -21.28 -29.24 -24.51
N ARG A 3 -21.19 -27.93 -24.84
CA ARG A 3 -19.90 -27.21 -24.94
C ARG A 3 -19.54 -26.33 -23.73
N SER A 4 -20.42 -26.22 -22.74
CA SER A 4 -20.22 -25.31 -21.59
C SER A 4 -19.51 -25.97 -20.39
N LEU A 5 -19.37 -27.30 -20.37
CA LEU A 5 -18.79 -28.01 -19.22
C LEU A 5 -17.25 -28.07 -19.26
N HIS A 6 -16.64 -27.97 -20.44
CA HIS A 6 -15.17 -28.03 -20.55
C HIS A 6 -14.47 -26.73 -20.14
N PHE A 7 -15.15 -25.57 -20.21
CA PHE A 7 -14.58 -24.29 -19.79
C PHE A 7 -14.50 -24.13 -18.27
N ALA A 8 -15.44 -24.73 -17.52
CA ALA A 8 -15.42 -24.67 -16.06
C ALA A 8 -14.29 -25.52 -15.45
N VAL A 9 -13.96 -26.65 -16.08
CA VAL A 9 -12.88 -27.54 -15.61
C VAL A 9 -11.49 -26.96 -15.89
N LEU A 10 -11.30 -26.30 -17.05
CA LEU A 10 -10.02 -25.64 -17.38
C LEU A 10 -9.76 -24.38 -16.54
N LEU A 11 -10.79 -23.63 -16.16
CA LEU A 11 -10.62 -22.45 -15.28
C LEU A 11 -10.38 -22.86 -13.81
N GLY A 12 -10.96 -23.97 -13.37
CA GLY A 12 -10.69 -24.54 -12.04
C GLY A 12 -9.27 -25.10 -11.89
N MET A 13 -8.70 -25.65 -12.98
CA MET A 13 -7.36 -26.22 -12.97
C MET A 13 -6.24 -25.15 -13.06
N LEU A 14 -6.53 -23.94 -13.56
CA LEU A 14 -5.56 -22.84 -13.57
C LEU A 14 -5.38 -22.14 -12.22
N CYS A 15 -6.37 -22.20 -11.32
CA CYS A 15 -6.23 -21.64 -9.97
C CYS A 15 -5.38 -22.51 -9.01
N ALA A 16 -5.10 -23.76 -9.38
CA ALA A 16 -4.32 -24.69 -8.55
C ALA A 16 -2.80 -24.66 -8.83
N LEU A 17 -2.34 -23.87 -9.79
CA LEU A 17 -0.94 -23.84 -10.25
C LEU A 17 -0.26 -22.48 -10.11
N VAL A 18 -0.91 -21.49 -9.50
CA VAL A 18 -0.17 -20.29 -9.06
C VAL A 18 0.40 -20.64 -7.70
N PRO A 19 1.72 -20.90 -7.55
CA PRO A 19 2.32 -20.96 -6.24
C PRO A 19 1.98 -19.62 -5.59
N VAL A 20 1.17 -19.66 -4.55
CA VAL A 20 1.08 -18.56 -3.59
C VAL A 20 2.47 -18.52 -2.97
N GLY A 21 3.37 -17.79 -3.62
CA GLY A 21 4.69 -17.49 -3.13
C GLY A 21 4.48 -16.63 -1.91
N SER A 22 4.25 -17.27 -0.77
CA SER A 22 4.42 -16.67 0.53
C SER A 22 5.81 -16.06 0.49
N ALA A 23 5.89 -14.73 0.53
CA ALA A 23 7.13 -14.05 0.86
C ALA A 23 7.51 -14.56 2.26
N ALA A 24 8.29 -15.63 2.29
CA ALA A 24 8.77 -16.21 3.51
C ALA A 24 9.67 -15.15 4.12
N ALA A 25 9.19 -14.49 5.17
CA ALA A 25 10.05 -13.80 6.10
C ALA A 25 10.98 -14.86 6.67
N ALA A 26 12.16 -15.02 6.06
CA ALA A 26 13.25 -15.84 6.57
C ALA A 26 13.76 -15.14 7.83
N GLY A 27 13.01 -15.29 8.92
CA GLY A 27 13.41 -14.81 10.25
C GLY A 27 14.70 -15.50 10.70
N ASP A 28 15.32 -14.97 11.75
CA ASP A 28 16.67 -15.31 12.23
C ASP A 28 16.96 -16.80 12.49
N THR A 29 15.95 -17.67 12.46
CA THR A 29 16.11 -19.12 12.54
C THR A 29 16.60 -19.77 11.24
N ALA A 30 16.57 -19.06 10.11
CA ALA A 30 16.89 -19.65 8.80
C ALA A 30 18.40 -19.88 8.59
N CYS A 31 19.26 -19.08 9.23
CA CYS A 31 20.70 -19.15 9.06
C CYS A 31 21.38 -19.47 10.40
N PRO A 32 21.56 -20.77 10.74
CA PRO A 32 22.30 -21.16 11.93
C PRO A 32 23.81 -20.92 11.74
N GLY A 33 24.54 -20.88 12.85
CA GLY A 33 26.00 -20.78 12.86
C GLY A 33 26.53 -19.47 13.43
N ASP A 34 27.84 -19.28 13.25
CA ASP A 34 28.56 -18.06 13.62
C ASP A 34 28.26 -16.89 12.66
N PHE A 35 28.87 -15.73 12.92
CA PHE A 35 28.65 -14.53 12.11
C PHE A 35 29.00 -14.72 10.63
N ALA A 36 30.08 -15.45 10.33
CA ALA A 36 30.52 -15.68 8.96
C ALA A 36 29.55 -16.61 8.21
N ALA A 37 29.13 -17.72 8.84
CA ALA A 37 28.15 -18.63 8.27
C ALA A 37 26.79 -17.95 8.04
N ARG A 38 26.37 -17.07 8.96
CA ARG A 38 25.15 -16.27 8.79
C ARG A 38 25.23 -15.30 7.62
N LEU A 39 26.36 -14.58 7.48
CA LEU A 39 26.57 -13.66 6.36
C LEU A 39 26.54 -14.39 5.02
N ASP A 40 27.18 -15.56 4.92
CA ASP A 40 27.16 -16.38 3.70
C ASP A 40 25.74 -16.83 3.35
N CYS A 41 25.01 -17.37 4.32
CA CYS A 41 23.62 -17.77 4.18
C CYS A 41 22.71 -16.61 3.74
N TRP A 42 22.78 -15.44 4.39
CA TRP A 42 21.99 -14.26 4.00
C TRP A 42 22.36 -13.73 2.61
N SER A 43 23.64 -13.81 2.23
CA SER A 43 24.08 -13.42 0.89
C SER A 43 23.49 -14.32 -0.21
N GLY A 44 23.22 -15.60 0.08
CA GLY A 44 22.48 -16.49 -0.81
C GLY A 44 21.01 -16.07 -0.94
N LEU A 45 20.34 -15.80 0.19
CA LEU A 45 18.92 -15.47 0.24
C LEU A 45 18.57 -14.09 -0.35
N ILE A 46 19.50 -13.13 -0.33
CA ILE A 46 19.22 -11.76 -0.80
C ILE A 46 18.95 -11.66 -2.31
N HIS A 47 19.35 -12.69 -3.07
CA HIS A 47 19.02 -12.79 -4.49
C HIS A 47 17.55 -13.16 -4.71
N GLU A 48 16.94 -13.90 -3.78
CA GLU A 48 15.57 -14.39 -3.87
C GLU A 48 14.53 -13.34 -3.42
N GLY A 49 14.92 -12.40 -2.56
CA GLY A 49 14.01 -11.37 -2.08
C GLY A 49 14.60 -10.45 -1.01
N THR A 50 13.72 -9.73 -0.33
CA THR A 50 14.08 -8.94 0.85
C THR A 50 14.36 -9.87 2.02
N VAL A 51 15.53 -9.73 2.64
CA VAL A 51 15.93 -10.47 3.84
C VAL A 51 15.74 -9.57 5.05
N GLU A 52 14.91 -10.01 5.99
CA GLU A 52 14.60 -9.30 7.22
C GLU A 52 15.22 -10.05 8.42
N ILE A 53 16.16 -9.40 9.10
CA ILE A 53 16.92 -9.94 10.23
C ILE A 53 16.44 -9.22 11.50
N THR A 54 16.03 -9.95 12.53
CA THR A 54 15.64 -9.38 13.83
C THR A 54 16.66 -9.74 14.91
N LEU A 55 17.44 -8.74 15.34
CA LEU A 55 18.48 -8.92 16.36
C LEU A 55 17.86 -9.08 17.75
N ASN A 56 17.42 -10.31 18.05
CA ASN A 56 16.83 -10.69 19.33
C ASN A 56 17.88 -11.00 20.40
N ASP A 57 19.10 -11.33 19.96
CA ASP A 57 20.24 -11.70 20.79
C ASP A 57 21.50 -10.99 20.30
N THR A 58 22.46 -10.81 21.21
CA THR A 58 23.77 -10.23 20.91
C THR A 58 24.49 -11.07 19.87
N VAL A 59 24.90 -10.45 18.76
CA VAL A 59 25.65 -11.12 17.71
C VAL A 59 27.14 -10.76 17.85
N PRO A 60 28.01 -11.72 18.21
CA PRO A 60 29.44 -11.46 18.28
C PRO A 60 30.01 -11.20 16.88
N PHE A 61 31.02 -10.34 16.79
CA PHE A 61 31.74 -10.11 15.55
C PHE A 61 33.00 -10.98 15.54
N ASP A 62 33.16 -11.79 14.49
CA ASP A 62 34.42 -12.48 14.21
C ASP A 62 34.80 -12.23 12.75
N SER A 63 35.75 -11.32 12.53
CA SER A 63 36.23 -10.99 11.17
C SER A 63 37.17 -12.03 10.58
N ARG A 64 37.71 -12.97 11.37
CA ARG A 64 38.77 -13.88 10.89
C ARG A 64 38.29 -14.83 9.80
N HIS A 65 37.00 -15.15 9.83
CA HIS A 65 36.37 -16.14 8.96
C HIS A 65 35.42 -15.52 7.93
N VAL A 66 35.24 -14.19 7.94
CA VAL A 66 34.31 -13.55 7.02
C VAL A 66 34.96 -13.32 5.66
N ASP A 67 34.48 -14.04 4.66
CA ASP A 67 34.83 -13.81 3.26
C ASP A 67 34.43 -12.39 2.84
N LYS A 68 35.42 -11.62 2.36
CA LYS A 68 35.22 -10.22 1.94
C LYS A 68 34.26 -10.10 0.75
N GLY A 69 34.28 -11.07 -0.16
CA GLY A 69 33.38 -11.14 -1.31
C GLY A 69 31.94 -11.39 -0.88
N VAL A 70 31.70 -12.21 0.14
CA VAL A 70 30.36 -12.43 0.73
C VAL A 70 29.80 -11.13 1.31
N ALA A 71 30.58 -10.44 2.14
CA ALA A 71 30.17 -9.17 2.72
C ALA A 71 29.95 -8.07 1.67
N GLN A 72 30.81 -8.01 0.64
CA GLN A 72 30.66 -7.09 -0.48
C GLN A 72 29.37 -7.36 -1.26
N LYS A 73 29.06 -8.63 -1.58
CA LYS A 73 27.81 -9.02 -2.25
C LYS A 73 26.58 -8.60 -1.45
N LEU A 74 26.62 -8.81 -0.13
CA LEU A 74 25.53 -8.41 0.75
C LEU A 74 25.37 -6.89 0.74
N TYR A 75 26.47 -6.14 0.82
CA TYR A 75 26.46 -4.69 0.79
C TYR A 75 26.00 -4.13 -0.57
N ASP A 76 26.38 -4.75 -1.69
CA ASP A 76 25.92 -4.33 -3.03
C ASP A 76 24.40 -4.55 -3.18
N ASN A 77 23.82 -5.50 -2.44
CA ASN A 77 22.38 -5.79 -2.40
C ASN A 77 21.67 -5.21 -1.16
N ARG A 78 22.31 -4.32 -0.42
CA ARG A 78 21.83 -3.78 0.88
C ARG A 78 20.44 -3.16 0.89
N GLY A 79 19.90 -2.76 -0.28
CA GLY A 79 18.53 -2.26 -0.40
C GLY A 79 17.46 -3.32 -0.10
N LYS A 80 17.85 -4.60 -0.17
CA LYS A 80 17.03 -5.77 0.18
C LYS A 80 17.31 -6.29 1.59
N LEU A 81 18.26 -5.70 2.31
CA LEU A 81 18.59 -6.10 3.66
C LEU A 81 17.92 -5.18 4.66
N VAL A 82 17.05 -5.74 5.50
CA VAL A 82 16.37 -5.04 6.58
C VAL A 82 16.84 -5.62 7.91
N VAL A 83 17.36 -4.78 8.80
CA VAL A 83 17.81 -5.17 10.14
C VAL A 83 16.93 -4.48 11.16
N ARG A 84 16.31 -5.27 12.03
CA ARG A 84 15.41 -4.85 13.10
C ARG A 84 16.06 -5.07 14.45
N VAL A 85 16.04 -4.05 15.30
CA VAL A 85 16.54 -4.14 16.69
C VAL A 85 15.41 -3.81 17.66
N PRO A 86 14.82 -4.80 18.34
CA PRO A 86 13.74 -4.58 19.29
C PRO A 86 14.17 -3.82 20.54
N LYS A 87 13.18 -3.29 21.27
CA LYS A 87 13.37 -2.61 22.55
C LYS A 87 14.12 -3.48 23.55
N GLY A 88 15.10 -2.90 24.24
CA GLY A 88 15.83 -3.57 25.32
C GLY A 88 16.78 -4.68 24.85
N LYS A 89 17.02 -4.80 23.55
CA LYS A 89 17.99 -5.73 22.98
C LYS A 89 19.32 -5.05 22.74
N GLU A 90 20.40 -5.82 22.90
CA GLU A 90 21.75 -5.40 22.59
C GLU A 90 22.21 -6.04 21.28
N THR A 91 22.81 -5.26 20.39
CA THR A 91 23.21 -5.75 19.06
C THR A 91 24.46 -6.63 19.09
N GLY A 92 25.41 -6.34 19.98
CA GLY A 92 26.79 -6.82 19.83
C GLY A 92 27.48 -6.18 18.62
N GLU A 93 28.79 -6.38 18.50
CA GLU A 93 29.55 -5.81 17.38
C GLU A 93 29.11 -6.38 16.02
N GLY A 94 28.72 -7.65 15.96
CA GLY A 94 28.24 -8.29 14.74
C GLY A 94 26.89 -7.71 14.30
N GLY A 95 26.00 -7.46 15.26
CA GLY A 95 24.71 -6.82 14.99
C GLY A 95 24.86 -5.38 14.53
N THR A 96 25.80 -4.64 15.13
CA THR A 96 26.14 -3.27 14.69
C THR A 96 26.78 -3.27 13.31
N ALA A 97 27.64 -4.25 12.99
CA ALA A 97 28.16 -4.41 11.63
C ALA A 97 27.03 -4.67 10.62
N LEU A 98 26.03 -5.48 10.96
CA LEU A 98 24.84 -5.69 10.10
C LEU A 98 24.04 -4.41 9.88
N LEU A 99 23.89 -3.56 10.91
CA LEU A 99 23.24 -2.25 10.76
C LEU A 99 23.98 -1.36 9.76
N VAL A 100 25.32 -1.39 9.74
CA VAL A 100 26.14 -0.65 8.77
C VAL A 100 25.99 -1.24 7.36
N LEU A 101 25.87 -2.57 7.24
CA LEU A 101 25.71 -3.25 5.95
C LEU A 101 24.32 -3.03 5.34
N ALA A 102 23.28 -2.85 6.16
CA ALA A 102 21.89 -2.73 5.70
C ALA A 102 21.50 -1.30 5.28
N THR A 103 20.54 -1.19 4.36
CA THR A 103 19.83 0.08 4.10
C THR A 103 18.55 0.21 4.92
N GLY A 104 17.79 -0.89 5.07
CA GLY A 104 16.61 -0.91 5.90
C GLY A 104 16.98 -1.07 7.38
N ARG A 105 17.22 0.03 8.09
CA ARG A 105 17.65 0.01 9.50
C ARG A 105 16.48 0.42 10.38
N LEU A 106 15.95 -0.52 11.16
CA LEU A 106 14.78 -0.29 12.02
C LEU A 106 15.17 -0.56 13.46
N VAL A 107 15.31 0.48 14.26
CA VAL A 107 15.81 0.38 15.64
C VAL A 107 14.76 0.97 16.58
N ASP A 108 14.46 0.26 17.67
CA ASP A 108 13.65 0.81 18.75
C ASP A 108 14.48 1.79 19.59
N GLY A 109 13.86 2.87 20.07
CA GLY A 109 14.54 3.89 20.88
C GLY A 109 15.26 3.34 22.11
N GLY A 110 14.70 2.30 22.74
CA GLY A 110 15.27 1.62 23.91
C GLY A 110 16.23 0.48 23.59
N ALA A 111 16.65 0.28 22.34
CA ALA A 111 17.68 -0.68 21.98
C ALA A 111 19.08 -0.17 22.38
N GLN A 112 20.02 -1.09 22.63
CA GLN A 112 21.42 -0.80 22.93
C GLN A 112 22.29 -1.24 21.75
N ILE A 113 23.02 -0.30 21.17
CA ILE A 113 23.87 -0.52 20.00
C ILE A 113 25.32 -0.55 20.45
N THR A 114 25.91 -1.74 20.45
CA THR A 114 27.31 -1.95 20.83
C THR A 114 28.22 -1.25 19.82
N ARG A 115 29.18 -0.46 20.30
CA ARG A 115 30.16 0.22 19.43
C ARG A 115 31.08 -0.79 18.76
N LEU A 116 31.59 -0.44 17.57
CA LEU A 116 32.54 -1.26 16.84
C LEU A 116 33.96 -0.96 17.29
N HIS A 117 34.65 -1.95 17.84
CA HIS A 117 36.08 -1.86 18.10
C HIS A 117 36.90 -1.76 16.80
N ALA A 118 38.18 -1.41 16.93
CA ALA A 118 39.09 -1.20 15.79
C ALA A 118 39.12 -2.36 14.78
N PRO A 119 39.26 -3.65 15.15
CA PRO A 119 39.26 -4.74 14.17
C PRO A 119 38.01 -4.82 13.27
N ALA A 120 36.82 -4.56 13.83
CA ALA A 120 35.56 -4.56 13.08
C ALA A 120 35.45 -3.35 12.15
N LEU A 121 35.84 -2.18 12.66
CA LEU A 121 35.83 -0.95 11.89
C LEU A 121 36.84 -1.00 10.72
N ASP A 122 38.03 -1.56 10.96
CA ASP A 122 39.06 -1.73 9.94
C ASP A 122 38.63 -2.73 8.86
N TRP A 123 37.93 -3.79 9.24
CA TRP A 123 37.32 -4.71 8.27
C TRP A 123 36.29 -4.00 7.38
N LEU A 124 35.39 -3.19 7.94
CA LEU A 124 34.42 -2.39 7.15
C LEU A 124 35.11 -1.34 6.25
N LYS A 125 36.21 -0.73 6.71
CA LYS A 125 37.01 0.21 5.91
C LYS A 125 37.73 -0.50 4.75
N GLN A 126 38.25 -1.71 4.96
CA GLN A 126 38.88 -2.50 3.89
C GLN A 126 37.88 -2.82 2.76
N LEU A 127 36.59 -2.97 3.08
CA LEU A 127 35.50 -3.12 2.12
C LEU A 127 35.04 -1.80 1.50
N ARG A 128 35.66 -0.67 1.85
CA ARG A 128 35.26 0.69 1.43
C ARG A 128 33.82 1.04 1.82
N ILE A 129 33.26 0.41 2.84
CA ILE A 129 31.88 0.66 3.27
C ILE A 129 31.82 1.97 4.07
N CYS A 130 32.71 2.13 5.05
CA CYS A 130 32.78 3.35 5.85
C CYS A 130 33.38 4.56 5.11
N ASP A 131 34.01 4.35 3.95
CA ASP A 131 34.54 5.44 3.12
C ASP A 131 33.46 6.08 2.24
N ARG A 132 32.30 5.41 2.06
CA ARG A 132 31.21 5.89 1.20
C ARG A 132 30.37 6.94 1.94
N LYS A 133 30.07 8.04 1.24
CA LYS A 133 29.32 9.19 1.78
C LYS A 133 28.04 8.84 2.56
N PRO A 134 27.14 7.94 2.10
CA PRO A 134 25.91 7.66 2.85
C PRO A 134 26.14 6.93 4.18
N ASP A 135 27.23 6.17 4.32
CA ASP A 135 27.47 5.31 5.50
C ASP A 135 28.55 5.85 6.42
N LYS A 136 29.41 6.73 5.93
CA LYS A 136 30.46 7.39 6.70
C LYS A 136 29.94 7.99 8.02
N PRO A 137 28.82 8.76 8.06
CA PRO A 137 28.31 9.31 9.32
C PRO A 137 27.92 8.24 10.33
N LEU A 138 27.29 7.14 9.88
CA LEU A 138 26.93 6.03 10.74
C LEU A 138 28.19 5.32 11.27
N CYS A 139 29.17 5.05 10.40
CA CYS A 139 30.45 4.46 10.82
C CYS A 139 31.18 5.32 11.86
N ASP A 140 31.25 6.64 11.65
CA ASP A 140 31.87 7.58 12.59
C ASP A 140 31.14 7.59 13.95
N GLN A 141 29.82 7.39 13.94
CA GLN A 141 28.99 7.37 15.14
C GLN A 141 29.11 6.06 15.93
N VAL A 142 29.17 4.90 15.25
CA VAL A 142 29.27 3.57 15.90
C VAL A 142 30.70 3.17 16.25
N ALA A 143 31.72 3.87 15.73
CA ALA A 143 33.10 3.64 16.09
C ALA A 143 33.32 3.82 17.61
N ASP A 144 34.10 2.92 18.20
CA ASP A 144 34.63 3.07 19.55
C ASP A 144 35.83 4.04 19.52
N ALA A 145 35.53 5.34 19.48
CA ALA A 145 36.52 6.41 19.53
C ALA A 145 36.51 7.06 20.92
N PRO A 146 37.67 7.18 21.60
CA PRO A 146 37.76 7.89 22.88
C PRO A 146 37.17 9.31 22.75
N PRO A 147 36.34 9.78 23.71
CA PRO A 147 36.02 9.21 25.03
C PRO A 147 34.78 8.30 25.07
N LYS A 148 34.25 7.87 23.91
CA LYS A 148 32.93 7.24 23.80
C LYS A 148 33.00 5.72 23.94
N THR A 149 33.11 5.20 25.17
CA THR A 149 33.09 3.75 25.43
C THR A 149 31.70 3.19 25.75
N ARG A 150 30.71 4.07 25.97
CA ARG A 150 29.33 3.63 26.28
C ARG A 150 28.60 3.17 25.01
N PRO A 151 27.78 2.11 25.09
CA PRO A 151 26.86 1.73 24.02
C PRO A 151 26.00 2.92 23.60
N LEU A 152 25.64 2.98 22.31
CA LEU A 152 24.69 4.00 21.83
C LEU A 152 23.27 3.53 22.09
N SER A 153 22.40 4.46 22.48
CA SER A 153 20.97 4.16 22.50
C SER A 153 20.38 4.19 21.08
N GLY A 154 19.29 3.45 20.86
CA GLY A 154 18.51 3.55 19.63
C GLY A 154 18.03 4.98 19.38
N ASP A 155 17.61 5.69 20.43
CA ASP A 155 17.17 7.10 20.35
C ASP A 155 18.26 8.02 19.80
N GLU A 156 19.52 7.83 20.17
CA GLU A 156 20.63 8.61 19.61
C GLU A 156 20.74 8.43 18.10
N LEU A 157 20.67 7.19 17.60
CA LEU A 157 20.73 6.91 16.17
C LEU A 157 19.50 7.42 15.41
N ILE A 158 18.31 7.33 16.01
CA ILE A 158 17.06 7.84 15.44
C ILE A 158 17.12 9.36 15.33
N SER A 159 17.57 10.06 16.37
CA SER A 159 17.65 11.53 16.39
C SER A 159 18.58 12.11 15.32
N GLN A 160 19.61 11.34 14.93
CA GLN A 160 20.56 11.69 13.88
C GLN A 160 20.11 11.26 12.48
N ASN A 161 18.90 10.68 12.34
CA ASN A 161 18.36 10.13 11.09
C ASN A 161 19.24 9.06 10.45
N HIS A 162 20.00 8.30 11.24
CA HIS A 162 20.82 7.19 10.73
C HIS A 162 20.03 5.89 10.60
N VAL A 163 18.96 5.76 11.38
CA VAL A 163 18.05 4.60 11.43
C VAL A 163 16.62 5.11 11.57
N ALA A 164 15.65 4.34 11.11
CA ALA A 164 14.23 4.64 11.33
C ALA A 164 13.74 4.01 12.65
N ASN A 165 12.80 4.70 13.29
CA ASN A 165 12.23 4.26 14.56
C ASN A 165 11.29 3.06 14.34
N LEU A 166 11.64 1.91 14.90
CA LEU A 166 10.88 0.67 14.77
C LEU A 166 9.44 0.78 15.30
N ALA A 167 9.21 1.58 16.34
CA ALA A 167 7.88 1.74 16.95
C ALA A 167 6.92 2.57 16.11
N THR A 168 7.43 3.49 15.27
CA THR A 168 6.62 4.36 14.41
C THR A 168 6.63 3.94 12.95
N HIS A 169 7.53 3.04 12.56
CA HIS A 169 7.62 2.55 11.20
C HIS A 169 6.44 1.61 10.89
N LEU A 170 5.39 2.16 10.31
CA LEU A 170 4.30 1.39 9.74
C LEU A 170 4.85 0.66 8.50
N TYR A 171 4.85 -0.67 8.55
CA TYR A 171 5.09 -1.47 7.35
C TYR A 171 3.91 -1.26 6.42
N VAL A 172 4.09 -0.46 5.37
CA VAL A 172 3.22 -0.56 4.21
C VAL A 172 3.60 -1.86 3.54
N VAL A 173 2.88 -2.93 3.87
CA VAL A 173 2.92 -4.15 3.07
C VAL A 173 2.30 -3.76 1.73
N SER A 174 3.15 -3.37 0.78
CA SER A 174 2.74 -3.28 -0.62
C SER A 174 2.39 -4.68 -1.05
N SER A 175 1.11 -5.03 -0.96
CA SER A 175 0.49 -6.10 -1.72
C SER A 175 0.97 -5.90 -3.15
N GLY A 176 1.81 -6.80 -3.68
CA GLY A 176 2.60 -6.63 -4.90
C GLY A 176 1.80 -6.42 -6.18
N VAL A 177 1.08 -5.30 -6.27
CA VAL A 177 0.52 -4.76 -7.50
C VAL A 177 1.68 -4.04 -8.19
N PRO A 178 2.07 -4.46 -9.41
CA PRO A 178 3.07 -3.74 -10.19
C PRO A 178 2.63 -2.28 -10.33
N GLN A 179 3.38 -1.36 -9.73
CA GLN A 179 3.21 0.06 -10.02
C GLN A 179 3.79 0.31 -11.42
N ASP A 180 2.95 0.87 -12.30
CA ASP A 180 3.41 1.41 -13.57
C ASP A 180 4.52 2.44 -13.33
N PRO A 181 5.54 2.51 -14.19
CA PRO A 181 6.65 3.44 -14.04
C PRO A 181 6.14 4.88 -14.11
N GLN A 182 6.17 5.57 -12.97
CA GLN A 182 5.83 6.98 -12.89
C GLN A 182 6.88 7.81 -13.68
N PRO A 183 6.47 8.73 -14.56
CA PRO A 183 7.40 9.60 -15.28
C PRO A 183 8.10 10.52 -14.28
N SER A 184 9.43 10.58 -14.38
CA SER A 184 10.26 11.47 -13.57
C SER A 184 10.07 12.90 -14.05
N ASP A 185 9.41 13.73 -13.24
CA ASP A 185 9.33 15.16 -13.48
C ASP A 185 10.72 15.79 -13.35
N THR A 186 11.20 16.28 -14.49
CA THR A 186 12.42 17.08 -14.60
C THR A 186 12.10 18.48 -14.09
N SER A 187 12.53 18.80 -12.86
CA SER A 187 12.52 20.17 -12.37
C SER A 187 13.70 20.94 -12.95
N ALA A 188 13.36 21.94 -13.77
CA ALA A 188 14.27 22.90 -14.37
C ALA A 188 14.54 24.09 -13.44
N ASN A 189 15.67 24.77 -13.73
CA ASN A 189 16.11 26.11 -13.30
C ASN A 189 16.80 26.23 -11.91
N LYS A 190 17.91 26.98 -11.74
CA LYS A 190 18.46 28.08 -12.53
C LYS A 190 19.94 28.38 -12.17
N GLY A 191 20.77 28.58 -13.18
CA GLY A 191 21.79 29.65 -13.29
C GLY A 191 23.06 29.61 -12.41
N GLY A 192 24.22 29.38 -13.04
CA GLY A 192 25.52 29.68 -12.46
C GLY A 192 26.67 29.34 -13.40
N ALA A 193 26.95 30.23 -14.36
CA ALA A 193 28.07 30.11 -15.28
C ALA A 193 29.40 30.37 -14.57
N THR A 194 30.41 29.54 -14.79
CA THR A 194 31.77 30.01 -15.12
C THR A 194 32.62 28.94 -15.80
N THR A 195 33.33 29.44 -16.80
CA THR A 195 34.12 28.87 -17.89
C THR A 195 35.46 28.26 -17.45
N GLY A 196 35.97 27.31 -18.23
CA GLY A 196 37.38 26.88 -18.29
C GLY A 196 37.50 25.36 -18.10
N GLY A 197 37.79 24.52 -19.10
CA GLY A 197 38.68 24.67 -20.25
C GLY A 197 39.91 23.77 -20.02
N ASN A 198 39.91 22.53 -20.54
CA ASN A 198 40.97 21.97 -21.38
C ASN A 198 40.84 20.46 -21.64
N ASP A 199 40.92 20.14 -22.93
CA ASP A 199 41.73 19.11 -23.59
C ASP A 199 41.62 17.61 -23.24
N GLY A 200 41.18 16.86 -24.26
CA GLY A 200 42.15 16.00 -24.95
C GLY A 200 42.19 14.54 -24.53
N GLY A 201 41.15 13.77 -24.86
CA GLY A 201 41.13 12.31 -24.68
C GLY A 201 40.53 11.56 -25.87
N LYS A 202 41.24 11.55 -26.98
CA LYS A 202 40.93 10.78 -28.20
C LYS A 202 41.21 9.29 -27.94
N SER A 203 40.20 8.49 -27.62
CA SER A 203 40.27 7.03 -27.74
C SER A 203 39.40 6.54 -28.89
N LYS A 204 40.09 6.16 -29.96
CA LYS A 204 39.59 5.37 -31.08
C LYS A 204 39.34 3.93 -30.61
N GLY A 205 38.29 3.33 -31.17
CA GLY A 205 38.35 1.98 -31.74
C GLY A 205 38.22 0.82 -30.76
N GLY A 206 37.08 0.14 -30.83
CA GLY A 206 36.86 -1.13 -30.15
C GLY A 206 35.44 -1.66 -30.33
N GLU A 207 34.93 -1.64 -31.55
CA GLU A 207 33.67 -2.26 -31.94
C GLU A 207 33.84 -3.79 -31.83
N SER A 208 33.55 -4.32 -30.64
CA SER A 208 33.41 -5.75 -30.41
C SER A 208 31.93 -6.07 -30.29
N ASN A 209 31.40 -6.73 -31.31
CA ASN A 209 30.06 -7.31 -31.32
C ASN A 209 30.01 -8.50 -30.35
N GLY A 210 30.02 -8.20 -29.05
CA GLY A 210 29.65 -9.14 -28.00
C GLY A 210 28.14 -9.31 -28.01
N ILE A 211 27.66 -10.34 -28.72
CA ILE A 211 26.26 -10.76 -28.66
C ILE A 211 26.02 -11.30 -27.24
N ASN A 212 25.61 -10.40 -26.34
CA ASN A 212 25.28 -10.74 -24.97
C ASN A 212 24.08 -11.69 -24.97
N THR A 213 24.29 -12.92 -24.49
CA THR A 213 23.25 -13.96 -24.32
C THR A 213 22.03 -13.47 -23.56
N THR A 214 22.18 -12.47 -22.69
CA THR A 214 21.09 -11.79 -21.97
C THR A 214 20.09 -11.10 -22.92
N THR A 215 20.54 -10.55 -24.04
CA THR A 215 19.66 -9.86 -25.01
C THR A 215 18.75 -10.85 -25.73
N TRP A 216 19.22 -12.07 -25.99
CA TRP A 216 18.41 -13.13 -26.59
C TRP A 216 17.32 -13.65 -25.66
N VAL A 217 17.58 -13.71 -24.35
CA VAL A 217 16.56 -14.12 -23.36
C VAL A 217 15.45 -13.07 -23.27
N ILE A 218 15.80 -11.79 -23.29
CA ILE A 218 14.82 -10.69 -23.27
C ILE A 218 13.96 -10.69 -24.55
N ALA A 219 14.58 -10.89 -25.72
CA ALA A 219 13.87 -10.99 -26.98
C ALA A 219 12.93 -12.21 -27.04
N GLY A 220 13.35 -13.36 -26.50
CA GLY A 220 12.52 -14.55 -26.40
C GLY A 220 11.30 -14.35 -25.49
N MET A 221 11.52 -13.78 -24.30
CA MET A 221 10.45 -13.47 -23.34
C MET A 221 9.43 -12.47 -23.92
N SER A 222 9.89 -11.45 -24.64
CA SER A 222 8.99 -10.45 -25.23
C SER A 222 8.11 -11.05 -26.33
N ALA A 223 8.65 -11.95 -27.16
CA ALA A 223 7.89 -12.66 -28.19
C ALA A 223 6.81 -13.57 -27.59
N VAL A 224 7.13 -14.29 -26.50
CA VAL A 224 6.16 -15.14 -25.78
C VAL A 224 5.05 -14.29 -25.15
N LEU A 225 5.40 -13.15 -24.53
CA LEU A 225 4.42 -12.24 -23.94
C LEU A 225 3.46 -11.68 -25.01
N LEU A 226 3.98 -11.26 -26.16
CA LEU A 226 3.16 -10.76 -27.28
C LEU A 226 2.23 -11.86 -27.83
N ALA A 227 2.70 -13.10 -27.93
CA ALA A 227 1.86 -14.23 -28.35
C ALA A 227 0.73 -14.51 -27.34
N LEU A 228 1.00 -14.43 -26.03
CA LEU A 228 -0.01 -14.60 -24.98
C LEU A 228 -1.05 -13.47 -24.99
N LEU A 229 -0.61 -12.22 -25.16
CA LEU A 229 -1.52 -11.08 -25.28
C LEU A 229 -2.42 -11.19 -26.52
N ALA A 230 -1.85 -11.59 -27.67
CA ALA A 230 -2.63 -11.83 -28.89
C ALA A 230 -3.65 -12.95 -28.70
N ALA A 231 -3.26 -14.07 -28.09
CA ALA A 231 -4.17 -15.17 -27.77
C ALA A 231 -5.30 -14.73 -26.83
N PHE A 232 -4.98 -13.93 -25.80
CA PHE A 232 -5.96 -13.39 -24.86
C PHE A 232 -6.97 -12.46 -25.54
N VAL A 233 -6.51 -11.50 -26.35
CA VAL A 233 -7.40 -10.61 -27.12
C VAL A 233 -8.30 -11.40 -28.06
N THR A 234 -7.78 -12.46 -28.68
CA THR A 234 -8.54 -13.34 -29.57
C THR A 234 -9.62 -14.12 -28.80
N ALA A 235 -9.31 -14.57 -27.58
CA ALA A 235 -10.27 -15.23 -26.71
C ALA A 235 -11.39 -14.29 -26.27
N VAL A 236 -11.07 -13.04 -25.89
CA VAL A 236 -12.06 -12.01 -25.51
C VAL A 236 -12.94 -11.61 -26.70
N ARG A 237 -12.38 -11.51 -27.91
CA ARG A 237 -13.19 -11.25 -29.11
C ARG A 237 -14.10 -12.43 -29.45
N ARG A 238 -13.65 -13.67 -29.29
CA ARG A 238 -14.52 -14.84 -29.52
C ARG A 238 -15.65 -14.97 -28.50
N SER A 239 -15.41 -14.60 -27.24
CA SER A 239 -16.46 -14.62 -26.21
C SER A 239 -17.49 -13.51 -26.40
N SER A 240 -17.10 -12.32 -26.89
CA SER A 240 -18.04 -11.24 -27.17
C SER A 240 -18.98 -11.51 -28.36
N HIS A 241 -18.54 -12.29 -29.35
CA HIS A 241 -19.39 -12.67 -30.50
C HIS A 241 -20.40 -13.78 -30.20
N SER A 242 -20.25 -14.53 -29.11
CA SER A 242 -21.14 -15.67 -28.80
C SER A 242 -22.40 -15.29 -28.01
N SER A 243 -22.59 -14.01 -27.65
CA SER A 243 -23.70 -13.56 -26.77
C SER A 243 -24.88 -12.92 -27.51
N ARG A 244 -24.93 -12.90 -28.85
CA ARG A 244 -26.16 -12.55 -29.58
C ARG A 244 -27.06 -13.78 -29.72
N ALA A 245 -27.80 -14.07 -28.64
CA ALA A 245 -28.96 -14.95 -28.73
C ALA A 245 -30.06 -14.28 -29.58
N PRO A 246 -30.75 -15.01 -30.46
CA PRO A 246 -31.84 -14.48 -31.25
C PRO A 246 -33.07 -14.24 -30.36
N ALA A 247 -33.61 -13.03 -30.42
CA ALA A 247 -34.87 -12.67 -29.79
C ALA A 247 -36.01 -13.53 -30.37
N ALA A 248 -36.41 -14.55 -29.62
CA ALA A 248 -37.62 -15.31 -29.90
C ALA A 248 -38.84 -14.43 -29.58
N ARG A 249 -39.47 -13.90 -30.63
CA ARG A 249 -40.86 -13.42 -30.59
C ARG A 249 -41.75 -14.60 -30.17
N SER A 250 -42.32 -14.54 -28.97
CA SER A 250 -43.52 -15.30 -28.64
C SER A 250 -44.68 -14.32 -28.56
N ALA A 251 -45.44 -14.28 -29.64
CA ALA A 251 -46.80 -13.76 -29.66
C ALA A 251 -47.76 -14.88 -29.23
N ARG A 252 -48.68 -14.61 -28.28
CA ARG A 252 -50.06 -15.17 -28.26
C ARG A 252 -50.92 -14.65 -27.07
N PRO A 253 -52.26 -14.88 -27.05
CA PRO A 253 -53.22 -13.78 -26.99
C PRO A 253 -54.22 -13.85 -25.80
N VAL A 254 -54.98 -12.75 -25.67
CA VAL A 254 -56.37 -12.59 -25.15
C VAL A 254 -57.07 -13.84 -24.56
N ARG A 255 -57.51 -13.74 -23.30
CA ARG A 255 -58.94 -13.97 -22.92
C ARG A 255 -59.30 -13.44 -21.53
N ALA A 256 -60.51 -12.92 -21.47
CA ALA A 256 -61.18 -12.22 -20.40
C ALA A 256 -61.68 -13.13 -19.26
N ALA A 257 -61.81 -12.57 -18.06
CA ALA A 257 -62.89 -12.87 -17.14
C ALA A 257 -63.11 -11.65 -16.22
N ALA A 258 -64.35 -11.16 -16.26
CA ALA A 258 -64.88 -10.03 -15.52
C ALA A 258 -65.24 -10.40 -14.07
N LEU A 259 -65.31 -9.39 -13.20
CA LEU A 259 -66.27 -9.18 -12.08
C LEU A 259 -65.86 -7.84 -11.41
N ALA A 260 -66.59 -6.74 -11.65
CA ALA A 260 -67.61 -6.17 -10.74
C ALA A 260 -67.00 -5.57 -9.44
N ALA A 261 -67.23 -4.33 -8.99
CA ALA A 261 -68.15 -3.24 -9.33
C ALA A 261 -67.65 -1.93 -8.61
N PRO A 262 -68.46 -0.90 -8.22
CA PRO A 262 -68.40 0.46 -8.78
C PRO A 262 -68.14 1.60 -7.75
N GLY A 263 -68.01 2.85 -8.22
CA GLY A 263 -68.05 4.06 -7.38
C GLY A 263 -67.17 5.19 -7.94
N VAL A 264 -67.62 5.99 -8.91
CA VAL A 264 -68.33 7.29 -8.72
C VAL A 264 -67.51 8.25 -7.84
N GLY A 265 -67.05 9.43 -8.27
CA GLY A 265 -67.21 10.19 -9.50
C GLY A 265 -66.28 11.40 -9.46
N ALA A 266 -65.94 11.90 -10.65
CA ALA A 266 -65.24 13.17 -10.85
C ALA A 266 -66.24 14.32 -10.92
N LEU A 267 -65.88 15.50 -10.42
CA LEU A 267 -66.39 16.77 -10.91
C LEU A 267 -65.27 17.85 -10.90
N PRO A 268 -65.20 18.70 -11.93
CA PRO A 268 -64.24 19.81 -12.03
C PRO A 268 -64.85 21.19 -11.70
N ALA A 269 -63.94 22.15 -11.48
CA ALA A 269 -63.99 23.61 -11.69
C ALA A 269 -65.33 24.39 -11.54
N ALA A 270 -65.34 25.38 -10.63
CA ALA A 270 -66.15 26.60 -10.76
C ALA A 270 -65.49 27.81 -10.05
N ARG A 271 -65.97 29.00 -10.41
CA ARG A 271 -65.28 30.29 -10.51
C ARG A 271 -65.97 31.34 -9.62
N ALA A 272 -65.18 32.24 -9.02
CA ALA A 272 -65.38 33.65 -8.60
C ALA A 272 -66.74 34.27 -8.13
N ARG A 273 -66.58 35.36 -7.33
CA ARG A 273 -67.52 36.35 -6.72
C ARG A 273 -68.14 35.90 -5.39
N GLY A 274 -68.25 36.70 -4.33
CA GLY A 274 -68.04 38.13 -4.07
C GLY A 274 -69.05 38.58 -2.99
N ALA A 275 -68.66 39.58 -2.17
CA ALA A 275 -69.47 40.41 -1.26
C ALA A 275 -69.71 39.97 0.23
N ASP A 276 -69.13 40.78 1.12
CA ASP A 276 -69.66 41.44 2.35
C ASP A 276 -70.53 40.74 3.41
N ALA A 277 -69.91 40.54 4.59
CA ALA A 277 -70.30 40.92 5.98
C ALA A 277 -71.62 40.40 6.64
N PRO A 278 -71.83 40.62 7.96
CA PRO A 278 -71.14 40.02 9.10
C PRO A 278 -72.11 39.30 10.06
N GLY A 279 -71.64 38.30 10.82
CA GLY A 279 -72.49 37.66 11.84
C GLY A 279 -71.71 36.69 12.71
N ALA A 280 -71.63 37.01 14.00
CA ALA A 280 -71.05 36.19 15.04
C ALA A 280 -71.85 34.90 15.27
N ASP A 281 -71.18 33.76 15.43
CA ASP A 281 -71.36 32.92 16.62
C ASP A 281 -70.27 31.84 16.76
N PRO A 282 -69.97 31.38 18.00
CA PRO A 282 -68.86 30.51 18.31
C PRO A 282 -69.30 29.05 18.42
N ARG A 283 -68.53 28.11 17.86
CA ARG A 283 -68.19 26.78 18.43
C ARG A 283 -67.78 25.76 17.37
N ALA A 284 -66.84 24.91 17.80
CA ALA A 284 -66.53 23.59 17.30
C ALA A 284 -65.78 23.52 15.95
N ALA A 285 -64.49 23.89 15.98
CA ALA A 285 -63.52 23.33 15.06
C ALA A 285 -62.94 22.06 15.70
N ASP A 286 -63.46 20.92 15.27
CA ASP A 286 -62.88 19.59 15.47
C ASP A 286 -61.70 19.45 14.50
N GLU A 287 -60.52 19.91 14.93
CA GLU A 287 -59.30 19.94 14.13
C GLU A 287 -58.66 18.54 14.12
N SER A 288 -59.16 17.67 13.24
CA SER A 288 -58.61 16.35 12.94
C SER A 288 -57.38 16.46 12.02
N THR A 289 -56.35 17.17 12.48
CA THR A 289 -55.07 17.35 11.75
C THR A 289 -53.90 16.69 12.47
N THR A 290 -54.12 15.51 13.09
CA THR A 290 -53.05 14.69 13.70
C THR A 290 -52.64 13.55 12.77
N ARG A 291 -52.43 13.81 11.48
CA ARG A 291 -51.70 12.87 10.60
C ARG A 291 -50.22 13.21 10.64
N LEU A 292 -49.54 12.60 11.62
CA LEU A 292 -48.15 12.13 11.56
C LEU A 292 -47.26 12.83 10.52
N LEU A 293 -46.76 14.03 10.86
CA LEU A 293 -45.49 14.49 10.29
C LEU A 293 -44.38 13.70 10.97
N VAL A 294 -44.17 12.45 10.56
CA VAL A 294 -42.91 11.75 10.83
C VAL A 294 -41.88 12.47 9.96
N ALA A 295 -41.14 13.40 10.56
CA ALA A 295 -39.99 14.01 9.91
C ALA A 295 -39.05 12.88 9.47
N PRO A 296 -38.69 12.79 8.17
CA PRO A 296 -37.73 11.80 7.71
C PRO A 296 -36.46 11.95 8.53
N ALA A 297 -36.01 10.86 9.18
CA ALA A 297 -34.78 10.88 9.94
C ALA A 297 -33.64 11.44 9.05
N PRO A 298 -32.82 12.38 9.57
CA PRO A 298 -31.73 12.96 8.80
C PRO A 298 -30.82 11.85 8.27
N ARG A 299 -30.66 11.79 6.95
CA ARG A 299 -29.82 10.79 6.29
C ARG A 299 -28.41 11.33 6.21
N TYR A 300 -27.46 10.70 6.92
CA TYR A 300 -26.12 11.24 7.07
C TYR A 300 -25.12 10.87 5.96
N GLY A 301 -25.54 10.10 4.96
CA GLY A 301 -24.65 9.65 3.90
C GLY A 301 -25.35 8.96 2.73
N ARG A 302 -24.53 8.51 1.76
CA ARG A 302 -24.96 7.66 0.65
C ARG A 302 -24.87 6.21 1.11
N GLN A 303 -25.89 5.40 0.83
CA GLN A 303 -25.81 3.96 1.09
C GLN A 303 -24.86 3.34 0.07
N VAL A 304 -23.64 3.06 0.51
CA VAL A 304 -22.64 2.32 -0.25
C VAL A 304 -22.76 0.86 0.17
N GLY A 305 -22.71 -0.07 -0.78
CA GLY A 305 -22.81 -1.50 -0.48
C GLY A 305 -21.71 -2.01 0.47
N ALA A 306 -21.71 -3.31 0.76
CA ALA A 306 -20.70 -3.92 1.63
C ALA A 306 -19.26 -3.54 1.23
N ARG A 307 -18.38 -3.38 2.24
CA ARG A 307 -16.97 -3.06 2.08
C ARG A 307 -16.31 -4.07 1.12
N THR A 308 -15.87 -3.62 -0.05
CA THR A 308 -15.39 -4.50 -1.14
C THR A 308 -13.87 -4.50 -1.34
N GLY A 309 -13.10 -3.87 -0.45
CA GLY A 309 -11.65 -3.78 -0.60
C GLY A 309 -10.87 -3.64 0.71
N PRO A 310 -9.53 -3.67 0.63
CA PRO A 310 -8.66 -3.42 1.77
C PRO A 310 -8.92 -2.03 2.32
N ALA A 311 -9.18 -1.95 3.63
CA ALA A 311 -9.42 -0.70 4.31
C ALA A 311 -8.11 -0.11 4.86
N ARG A 312 -7.84 1.15 4.50
CA ARG A 312 -6.71 1.95 5.00
C ARG A 312 -7.22 2.88 6.09
N THR A 313 -6.39 3.21 7.08
CA THR A 313 -6.78 4.15 8.14
C THR A 313 -6.40 5.58 7.72
N ALA A 314 -7.33 6.52 7.86
CA ALA A 314 -7.15 7.93 7.50
C ALA A 314 -7.67 8.83 8.62
N THR A 315 -7.14 10.06 8.70
CA THR A 315 -7.58 11.06 9.67
C THR A 315 -8.58 12.01 9.03
N VAL A 316 -9.75 12.21 9.63
CA VAL A 316 -10.75 13.15 9.14
C VAL A 316 -10.22 14.57 9.29
N ARG A 317 -10.18 15.36 8.21
CA ARG A 317 -9.72 16.75 8.25
C ARG A 317 -10.87 17.75 8.20
N THR A 318 -11.99 17.39 7.57
CA THR A 318 -13.23 18.18 7.54
C THR A 318 -14.43 17.28 7.80
N ALA A 319 -15.53 17.85 8.27
CA ALA A 319 -16.74 17.09 8.58
C ALA A 319 -17.26 16.32 7.35
N LEU A 320 -17.53 15.03 7.50
CA LEU A 320 -17.92 14.14 6.38
C LEU A 320 -19.45 14.07 6.22
N HIS A 321 -20.11 15.14 5.77
CA HIS A 321 -21.57 15.16 5.64
C HIS A 321 -22.09 15.87 4.37
N PRO A 322 -22.49 15.11 3.31
CA PRO A 322 -22.16 13.70 3.06
C PRO A 322 -20.71 13.53 2.57
N GLN A 323 -20.06 14.63 2.21
CA GLN A 323 -18.69 14.69 1.68
C GLN A 323 -17.80 15.54 2.59
N GLY A 324 -16.51 15.24 2.55
CA GLY A 324 -15.45 16.06 3.13
C GLY A 324 -14.08 15.55 2.70
N TYR A 325 -13.08 15.77 3.54
CA TYR A 325 -11.70 15.43 3.27
C TYR A 325 -11.11 14.59 4.41
N VAL A 326 -10.33 13.60 4.01
CA VAL A 326 -9.54 12.74 4.88
C VAL A 326 -8.08 12.83 4.47
N GLU A 327 -7.19 12.75 5.43
CA GLU A 327 -5.76 12.65 5.18
C GLU A 327 -5.33 11.19 5.26
N LEU A 328 -4.79 10.70 4.16
CA LEU A 328 -4.19 9.38 4.03
C LEU A 328 -2.76 9.59 3.52
N ASP A 329 -1.77 9.06 4.25
CA ASP A 329 -0.35 9.18 3.90
C ASP A 329 0.11 10.64 3.67
N ARG A 330 -0.41 11.58 4.48
CA ARG A 330 -0.17 13.04 4.39
C ARG A 330 -0.73 13.71 3.15
N ILE A 331 -1.57 13.02 2.38
CA ILE A 331 -2.26 13.56 1.20
C ILE A 331 -3.75 13.70 1.53
N LEU A 332 -4.34 14.82 1.16
CA LEU A 332 -5.77 15.08 1.32
C LEU A 332 -6.55 14.43 0.17
N TYR A 333 -7.48 13.55 0.52
CA TYR A 333 -8.40 12.92 -0.42
C TYR A 333 -9.82 13.34 -0.12
N ARG A 334 -10.63 13.47 -1.18
CA ARG A 334 -12.08 13.67 -1.05
C ARG A 334 -12.70 12.35 -0.61
N ALA A 335 -13.59 12.40 0.37
CA ALA A 335 -14.25 11.22 0.90
C ALA A 335 -15.75 11.42 1.14
N VAL A 336 -16.51 10.35 1.03
CA VAL A 336 -17.95 10.28 1.32
C VAL A 336 -18.19 9.38 2.52
N TRP A 337 -19.03 9.81 3.45
CA TRP A 337 -19.45 8.95 4.57
C TRP A 337 -20.41 7.85 4.09
N ALA A 338 -20.00 6.60 4.28
CA ALA A 338 -20.66 5.43 3.71
C ALA A 338 -21.74 4.79 4.62
N GLU A 339 -21.88 5.24 5.86
CA GLU A 339 -22.86 4.71 6.83
C GLU A 339 -23.98 5.72 7.14
N PRO A 340 -25.08 5.74 6.37
CA PRO A 340 -26.13 6.75 6.54
C PRO A 340 -26.87 6.66 7.89
N GLY A 341 -26.84 5.51 8.55
CA GLY A 341 -27.48 5.28 9.86
C GLY A 341 -26.66 5.73 11.06
N ARG A 342 -25.43 6.22 10.85
CA ARG A 342 -24.53 6.68 11.91
C ARG A 342 -24.03 8.09 11.58
N PRO A 343 -23.95 9.02 12.54
CA PRO A 343 -23.33 10.31 12.28
C PRO A 343 -21.84 10.14 11.93
N PRO A 344 -21.31 10.94 10.99
CA PRO A 344 -19.89 10.94 10.69
C PRO A 344 -19.09 11.40 11.92
N PRO A 345 -17.86 10.88 12.11
CA PRO A 345 -17.01 11.32 13.20
C PRO A 345 -16.50 12.76 13.00
N ALA A 346 -16.13 13.42 14.10
CA ALA A 346 -15.63 14.79 14.08
C ALA A 346 -14.23 14.89 13.41
N PRO A 347 -13.87 16.05 12.85
CA PRO A 347 -12.49 16.31 12.40
C PRO A 347 -11.45 15.97 13.48
N GLY A 348 -10.34 15.37 13.06
CA GLY A 348 -9.28 14.81 13.92
C GLY A 348 -9.46 13.33 14.25
N SER A 349 -10.65 12.77 14.05
CA SER A 349 -10.91 11.35 14.31
C SER A 349 -10.32 10.45 13.22
N LEU A 350 -10.06 9.19 13.57
CA LEU A 350 -9.66 8.16 12.60
C LEU A 350 -10.89 7.52 11.95
N VAL A 351 -10.77 7.20 10.67
CA VAL A 351 -11.75 6.46 9.86
C VAL A 351 -11.04 5.42 9.02
N ASP A 352 -11.78 4.41 8.60
CA ASP A 352 -11.31 3.46 7.61
C ASP A 352 -11.79 3.90 6.22
N VAL A 353 -10.90 3.95 5.23
CA VAL A 353 -11.20 4.35 3.87
C VAL A 353 -10.97 3.21 2.88
N THR A 354 -11.86 3.09 1.90
CA THR A 354 -11.69 2.23 0.73
C THR A 354 -11.86 3.04 -0.54
N ASP A 355 -11.24 2.58 -1.63
CA ASP A 355 -11.46 3.18 -2.94
C ASP A 355 -12.92 3.01 -3.37
N ALA A 356 -13.40 3.97 -4.15
CA ALA A 356 -14.73 3.86 -4.72
C ALA A 356 -14.80 2.75 -5.78
N ARG A 357 -15.98 2.14 -5.89
CA ARG A 357 -16.26 1.08 -6.87
C ARG A 357 -16.21 1.60 -8.31
N GLU A 358 -16.46 2.89 -8.48
CA GLU A 358 -16.37 3.61 -9.74
C GLU A 358 -14.88 3.91 -9.99
N ARG A 359 -14.25 3.18 -10.92
CA ARG A 359 -12.79 3.18 -11.17
C ARG A 359 -12.18 4.56 -11.43
N ASP A 360 -13.00 5.52 -11.88
CA ASP A 360 -12.54 6.86 -12.29
C ASP A 360 -12.91 7.94 -11.26
N SER A 361 -13.30 7.55 -10.05
CA SER A 361 -13.66 8.51 -9.01
C SER A 361 -12.52 8.68 -8.00
N ASP A 362 -11.97 9.89 -7.91
CA ASP A 362 -11.00 10.30 -6.88
C ASP A 362 -11.62 10.42 -5.48
N VAL A 363 -12.70 9.68 -5.22
CA VAL A 363 -13.50 9.77 -4.01
C VAL A 363 -13.35 8.49 -3.22
N LEU A 364 -12.91 8.62 -1.98
CA LEU A 364 -12.84 7.50 -1.06
C LEU A 364 -14.18 7.32 -0.32
N TYR A 365 -14.50 6.08 0.04
CA TYR A 365 -15.60 5.79 0.96
C TYR A 365 -15.06 5.65 2.38
N ALA A 366 -15.52 6.50 3.28
CA ALA A 366 -15.15 6.49 4.69
C ALA A 366 -16.18 5.72 5.51
N PHE A 367 -15.68 4.84 6.37
CA PHE A 367 -16.43 3.97 7.27
C PHE A 367 -15.97 4.22 8.71
N PRO A 368 -16.78 3.89 9.72
CA PRO A 368 -16.29 3.86 11.09
C PRO A 368 -15.11 2.87 11.20
N PRO A 369 -14.18 3.11 12.14
CA PRO A 369 -13.10 2.17 12.39
C PRO A 369 -13.64 0.81 12.79
N ALA A 370 -13.08 -0.26 12.22
CA ALA A 370 -13.43 -1.61 12.63
C ALA A 370 -13.15 -1.83 14.13
N ALA A 371 -14.18 -2.20 14.89
CA ALA A 371 -14.07 -2.55 16.30
C ALA A 371 -13.02 -3.67 16.47
N GLY A 372 -11.93 -3.39 17.16
CA GLY A 372 -10.83 -4.33 17.39
C GLY A 372 -9.44 -3.83 16.99
N ARG A 373 -9.31 -2.79 16.16
CA ARG A 373 -7.99 -2.22 15.81
C ARG A 373 -7.45 -1.21 16.83
N HIS A 374 -8.29 -0.62 17.67
CA HIS A 374 -7.91 0.47 18.57
C HIS A 374 -7.36 0.06 19.94
N ALA A 375 -7.33 -1.24 20.29
CA ALA A 375 -6.88 -1.65 21.62
C ALA A 375 -5.36 -1.69 21.81
N LYS A 376 -4.54 -1.37 20.79
CA LYS A 376 -3.09 -1.60 20.84
C LYS A 376 -2.18 -0.38 20.57
N GLY A 377 -2.73 0.84 20.48
CA GLY A 377 -1.97 1.99 19.97
C GLY A 377 -1.96 3.26 20.80
N THR A 378 -2.65 3.33 21.95
CA THR A 378 -2.64 4.53 22.80
C THR A 378 -2.13 4.20 24.20
N ARG A 379 -0.81 4.20 24.35
CA ARG A 379 -0.16 4.58 25.60
C ARG A 379 1.22 5.15 25.36
#